data_AF-A0AB94IUN5-F1
#
_entry.id   AF-A0AB94IUN5-F1
#
_cell.length_a   1.000
_cell.length_b   1.000
_cell.length_c   1.000
_cell.angle_alpha   90.00
_cell.angle_beta   90.00
_cell.angle_gamma   90.00
#
_symmetry.space_group_name_H-M   'P 1'
#
loop_
_entity.id
_entity.type
_entity.pdbx_description
1 polymer ?
#
loop_
_entity_poly.entity_id
_entity_poly.type
_entity_poly.pdbx_seq_one_letter_code
_entity_poly.pdbx_strand_id
1 'polypeptide(L)' 'MIRAAAAGVIGFILIFIESMIVMKLKGYATIEFGGIAPFINVWAMNFFFVFAILTQVNNWYMNKESLKEDNSF' A
#
# COMPACT_ATOMS: atom_id res chain seq x y z
N MET A 1 8.86 11.12 5.72
CA MET A 1 7.73 10.89 6.67
C MET A 1 6.36 10.92 6.00
N ILE A 2 6.06 11.85 5.08
CA ILE A 2 4.77 11.91 4.36
C ILE A 2 4.40 10.59 3.65
N ARG A 3 5.36 9.89 3.04
CA ARG A 3 5.13 8.57 2.40
C ARG A 3 4.64 7.50 3.37
N ALA A 4 5.13 7.51 4.61
CA ALA A 4 4.67 6.56 5.64
C ALA A 4 3.23 6.88 6.06
N ALA A 5 2.89 8.15 6.24
CA ALA A 5 1.50 8.55 6.51
C ALA A 5 0.56 8.16 5.36
N ALA A 6 0.95 8.41 4.10
CA ALA A 6 0.19 8.00 2.93
C ALA A 6 0.02 6.47 2.84
N ALA A 7 1.09 5.71 3.10
CA ALA A 7 1.05 4.25 3.14
C ALA A 7 0.13 3.71 4.25
N GLY A 8 0.06 4.37 5.40
CA GLY A 8 -0.89 4.02 6.48
C GLY A 8 -2.34 4.14 6.04
N VAL A 9 -2.70 5.27 5.42
CA VAL A 9 -4.07 5.54 4.95
C VAL A 9 -4.44 4.62 3.79
N ILE A 10 -3.58 4.51 2.76
CA ILE A 10 -3.85 3.66 1.59
C ILE A 10 -3.87 2.18 2.01
N GLY A 11 -2.94 1.74 2.87
CA GLY A 11 -2.90 0.38 3.39
C GLY A 11 -4.17 0.01 4.18
N PHE A 12 -4.75 0.97 4.89
CA PHE A 12 -6.05 0.80 5.55
C PHE A 12 -7.20 0.65 4.55
N ILE A 13 -7.23 1.48 3.49
CA ILE A 13 -8.23 1.39 2.41
C ILE A 13 -8.15 0.02 1.71
N LEU A 14 -6.94 -0.50 1.49
CA LEU A 14 -6.74 -1.81 0.85
C LEU A 14 -7.41 -2.96 1.61
N ILE A 15 -7.49 -2.91 2.94
CA ILE A 15 -8.18 -3.93 3.73
C ILE A 15 -9.64 -4.07 3.30
N PHE A 16 -10.33 -2.94 3.06
CA PHE A 16 -11.72 -2.97 2.62
C PHE A 16 -11.86 -3.57 1.22
N ILE A 17 -10.95 -3.20 0.31
CA ILE A 17 -10.92 -3.73 -1.05
C ILE A 17 -10.70 -5.24 -1.03
N GLU A 18 -9.71 -5.71 -0.28
CA GLU A 18 -9.38 -7.14 -0.12
C GLU A 18 -10.53 -7.90 0.54
N SER A 19 -11.13 -7.31 1.57
CA SER A 19 -12.29 -7.91 2.24
C SER A 19 -13.46 -8.05 1.27
N MET A 20 -13.76 -7.06 0.44
CA MET A 20 -14.80 -7.16 -0.59
C MET A 20 -14.51 -8.26 -1.62
N ILE A 21 -13.24 -8.39 -2.04
CA ILE A 21 -12.81 -9.45 -2.95
C ILE A 21 -13.02 -10.83 -2.30
N VAL A 22 -12.54 -11.02 -1.07
CA VAL A 22 -12.67 -12.30 -0.36
C VAL A 22 -14.14 -12.64 -0.08
N MET A 23 -14.97 -11.66 0.28
CA MET A 23 -16.42 -11.86 0.45
C MET A 23 -17.04 -12.33 -0.86
N LYS A 24 -16.70 -11.70 -1.99
CA LYS A 24 -17.19 -12.12 -3.31
C LYS A 24 -16.79 -13.56 -3.63
N LEU A 25 -15.55 -13.95 -3.32
CA LEU A 25 -15.05 -15.31 -3.54
C LEU A 25 -15.71 -16.35 -2.63
N LYS A 26 -16.11 -15.95 -1.42
CA LYS A 26 -16.84 -16.80 -0.46
C LYS A 26 -18.36 -16.78 -0.64
N GLY A 27 -18.88 -16.25 -1.75
CA GLY A 27 -20.32 -16.20 -1.99
C GLY A 27 -21.06 -15.23 -1.08
N TYR A 28 -20.45 -14.08 -0.78
CA TYR A 28 -20.96 -13.03 0.12
C TYR A 28 -21.06 -13.41 1.60
N ALA A 29 -20.40 -14.49 2.02
CA ALA A 29 -20.20 -14.78 3.43
C ALA A 29 -19.34 -13.69 4.10
N THR A 30 -19.64 -13.38 5.36
CA THR A 30 -18.88 -12.42 6.16
C THR A 30 -17.46 -12.93 6.43
N ILE A 31 -16.53 -11.99 6.61
CA ILE A 31 -15.14 -12.29 6.98
C ILE A 31 -14.99 -12.06 8.47
N GLU A 32 -14.57 -13.11 9.17
CA GLU A 32 -14.13 -13.03 10.55
C GLU A 32 -12.60 -13.00 10.58
N PHE A 33 -12.04 -11.90 11.07
CA PHE A 33 -10.58 -11.78 11.22
C PHE A 33 -10.04 -12.59 12.40
N GLY A 34 -10.88 -13.11 13.30
CA GLY A 34 -10.42 -13.89 14.45
C GLY A 34 -9.69 -13.07 15.53
N GLY A 35 -9.87 -11.74 15.55
CA GLY A 35 -9.32 -10.82 16.55
C GLY A 35 -8.55 -9.65 15.96
N ILE A 36 -7.96 -8.82 16.83
CA ILE A 36 -7.21 -7.62 16.41
C ILE A 36 -5.83 -7.94 15.83
N ALA A 37 -5.18 -9.02 16.29
CA ALA A 37 -3.84 -9.36 15.84
C ALA A 37 -3.80 -9.75 14.34
N PRO A 38 -4.70 -10.61 13.83
CA PRO A 38 -4.76 -10.89 12.39
C PRO A 38 -5.12 -9.64 11.56
N PHE A 39 -5.99 -8.78 12.07
CA PHE A 39 -6.33 -7.51 11.43
C PHE A 39 -5.11 -6.59 11.27
N ILE A 40 -4.33 -6.40 12.34
CA ILE A 40 -3.11 -5.59 12.32
C ILE A 40 -2.07 -6.21 11.36
N ASN A 41 -1.97 -7.53 11.28
CA ASN A 41 -1.05 -8.20 10.35
C ASN A 41 -1.40 -7.92 8.89
N VAL A 42 -2.68 -8.04 8.52
CA VAL A 42 -3.14 -7.72 7.15
C VAL A 42 -2.89 -6.24 6.85
N TRP A 43 -3.22 -5.37 7.79
CA TRP A 43 -2.94 -3.93 7.64
C TRP A 43 -1.45 -3.64 7.45
N ALA A 44 -0.59 -4.24 8.27
CA ALA A 44 0.86 -4.04 8.21
C ALA A 44 1.43 -4.52 6.87
N MET A 45 0.96 -5.66 6.35
CA MET A 45 1.36 -6.17 5.03
C MET A 45 1.02 -5.15 3.93
N ASN A 46 -0.19 -4.60 3.95
CA ASN A 46 -0.64 -3.58 2.99
C ASN A 46 0.13 -2.27 3.13
N PHE A 47 0.42 -1.86 4.37
CA PHE A 47 1.27 -0.70 4.66
C PHE A 47 2.65 -0.85 4.00
N PHE A 48 3.34 -1.97 4.25
CA PHE A 48 4.67 -2.19 3.70
C PHE A 48 4.66 -2.29 2.18
N PHE A 49 3.64 -2.92 1.60
CA PHE A 49 3.48 -3.01 0.15
C PHE A 49 3.36 -1.63 -0.49
N VAL A 50 2.44 -0.79 0.00
CA VAL A 50 2.25 0.57 -0.52
C VAL A 50 3.50 1.42 -0.28
N PHE A 51 4.11 1.32 0.90
CA PHE A 51 5.32 2.07 1.24
C PHE A 51 6.48 1.72 0.29
N ALA A 52 6.66 0.44 -0.03
CA ALA A 52 7.69 -0.01 -0.96
C ALA A 52 7.45 0.54 -2.37
N ILE A 53 6.21 0.47 -2.88
CA ILE A 53 5.85 1.03 -4.20
C ILE A 53 6.11 2.54 -4.23
N LEU A 54 5.60 3.30 -3.26
CA LEU A 54 5.80 4.75 -3.20
C LEU A 54 7.28 5.13 -3.11
N THR A 55 8.06 4.33 -2.39
CA THR A 55 9.51 4.53 -2.30
C THR A 55 10.17 4.30 -3.66
N GLN A 56 9.84 3.22 -4.35
CA GLN A 56 10.42 2.91 -5.65
C GLN A 56 10.00 3.92 -6.73
N VAL A 57 8.73 4.32 -6.74
CA VAL A 57 8.21 5.36 -7.65
C VAL A 57 8.94 6.68 -7.42
N ASN A 58 9.13 7.08 -6.16
CA ASN A 58 9.87 8.29 -5.88
C ASN A 58 11.34 8.20 -6.30
N ASN A 59 12.01 7.09 -6.02
CA ASN A 59 13.41 6.91 -6.40
C ASN A 59 13.56 6.98 -7.92
N TRP A 60 12.64 6.38 -8.67
CA TRP A 60 12.59 6.51 -10.12
C TRP A 60 12.36 7.95 -10.57
N TYR A 61 11.42 8.67 -9.94
CA TYR A 61 11.13 10.07 -10.27
C TYR A 61 12.38 10.95 -10.07
N MET A 62 13.04 10.84 -8.91
CA MET A 62 14.26 11.59 -8.60
C MET A 62 15.41 11.29 -9.58
N ASN A 63 15.64 10.00 -9.88
CA ASN A 63 16.69 9.62 -10.83
C ASN A 63 16.39 10.11 -12.26
N LYS A 64 15.12 10.18 -12.64
CA LYS A 64 14.73 10.72 -13.96
C LYS A 64 14.91 12.23 -14.02
N GLU A 65 14.69 12.93 -12.91
CA GLU A 65 14.87 14.38 -12.81
C GLU A 65 16.36 14.75 -12.84
N SER A 66 17.21 14.02 -12.10
CA SER A 66 18.66 14.23 -12.12
C SER A 66 19.27 14.03 -13.52
N LEU A 67 18.79 13.04 -14.28
CA LEU A 67 19.23 12.80 -15.66
C LEU A 67 18.77 13.90 -16.64
N LYS A 68 17.71 14.66 -16.32
CA LYS A 68 17.27 15.78 -17.17
C LYS A 68 18.09 17.03 -16.91
N GLU A 69 18.48 17.28 -15.67
CA GLU A 69 19.33 18.43 -15.31
C GLU A 69 20.74 18.28 -15.89
N ASP A 70 21.33 17.08 -15.83
CA ASP A 70 22.69 16.79 -16.36
C ASP A 70 22.80 16.92 -17.90
N ASN A 71 21.69 16.76 -18.64
CA ASN A 71 21.67 16.88 -20.10
C ASN A 71 21.38 18.32 -20.60
N SER A 72 21.34 19.31 -19.70
CA SER A 72 21.07 20.71 -20.06
C SER A 72 22.30 21.63 -20.17
N PHE A 73 23.51 21.06 -20.16
CA PHE A 73 24.78 21.77 -20.37
C PHE A 73 25.36 21.55 -21.77
#